data_AF-A0A9D6D9R2-F1
#
_entry.id   AF-A0A9D6D9R2-F1
#
_cell.length_a   1.000
_cell.length_b   1.000
_cell.length_c   1.000
_cell.angle_alpha   90.00
_cell.angle_beta   90.00
_cell.angle_gamma   90.00
#
_symmetry.space_group_name_H-M   'P 1'
#
loop_
_entity.id
_entity.type
_entity.pdbx_description
1 polymer ?
#
loop_
_entity_poly.entity_id
_entity_poly.type
_entity_poly.pdbx_seq_one_letter_code
_entity_poly.pdbx_strand_id
1 'polypeptide(L)' 'MAGKAQKTVDFESAMAELEQIVADMEAGRLSLEDSLAAYKRGAELLTLCRAKLEDAQQQVSVLENGVLKDFSAGGEAGQN' A
#
# COMPACT_ATOMS: atom_id res chain seq x y z
N MET A 1 -30.21 10.60 6.67
CA MET A 1 -29.48 9.35 7.00
C MET A 1 -28.01 9.56 6.68
N ALA A 2 -27.17 9.80 7.69
CA ALA A 2 -25.74 10.06 7.48
C ALA A 2 -25.05 8.78 6.98
N GLY A 3 -24.52 8.82 5.76
CA GLY A 3 -23.67 7.76 5.23
C GLY A 3 -22.45 7.62 6.13
N LYS A 4 -22.29 6.46 6.77
CA LYS A 4 -21.05 6.12 7.45
C LYS A 4 -19.96 6.11 6.39
N ALA A 5 -19.16 7.16 6.35
CA ALA A 5 -17.90 7.16 5.63
C ALA A 5 -17.08 6.02 6.24
N GLN A 6 -17.09 4.86 5.58
CA GLN A 6 -16.09 3.83 5.83
C GLN A 6 -14.76 4.52 5.58
N LYS A 7 -14.04 4.87 6.65
CA LYS A 7 -12.65 5.31 6.57
C LYS A 7 -11.87 4.15 5.98
N THR A 8 -11.74 4.15 4.65
CA THR A 8 -10.72 3.35 3.98
C THR A 8 -9.40 3.83 4.55
N VAL A 9 -8.72 2.97 5.32
CA VAL A 9 -7.40 3.29 5.86
C VAL A 9 -6.47 3.49 4.65
N ASP A 10 -5.90 4.68 4.53
CA ASP A 10 -4.89 4.98 3.52
C ASP A 10 -3.52 4.42 3.94
N PHE A 11 -2.56 4.39 3.02
CA PHE A 11 -1.25 3.80 3.28
C PHE A 11 -0.56 4.45 4.48
N GLU A 12 -0.55 5.78 4.51
CA GLU A 12 0.09 6.57 5.57
C GLU A 12 -0.51 6.29 6.95
N SER A 13 -1.85 6.25 7.07
CA SER A 13 -2.48 5.92 8.35
C SER A 13 -2.19 4.49 8.78
N ALA A 14 -2.18 3.54 7.85
CA ALA A 14 -1.86 2.15 8.16
C ALA A 14 -0.41 1.97 8.62
N MET A 15 0.52 2.71 8.00
CA MET A 15 1.93 2.70 8.37
C MET A 15 2.14 3.32 9.76
N ALA A 16 1.54 4.48 10.02
CA ALA A 16 1.64 5.14 11.32
C ALA A 16 1.08 4.27 12.46
N GLU A 17 -0.03 3.56 12.22
CA GLU A 17 -0.58 2.62 13.19
C GLU A 17 0.35 1.41 13.42
N LEU A 18 0.95 0.88 12.34
CA LEU A 18 1.90 -0.23 12.44
C LEU A 18 3.15 0.17 13.23
N GLU A 19 3.69 1.36 13.00
CA GLU A 19 4.83 1.91 13.76
C GLU A 19 4.51 2.03 15.25
N GLN A 20 3.32 2.50 15.59
CA GLN A 20 2.87 2.60 16.97
C GLN A 20 2.77 1.23 17.64
N ILE A 21 2.21 0.24 16.93
CA ILE A 21 2.13 -1.15 17.41
C ILE A 21 3.52 -1.72 17.68
N VAL A 22 4.47 -1.52 16.75
CA VAL A 22 5.85 -1.98 16.92
C VAL A 22 6.48 -1.32 18.15
N ALA A 23 6.34 0.01 18.29
CA ALA A 23 6.88 0.74 19.44
C ALA A 23 6.31 0.23 20.77
N ASP A 24 5.02 -0.11 20.84
CA ASP A 24 4.40 -0.66 22.04
C ASP A 24 4.87 -2.10 22.34
N MET A 25 5.09 -2.91 21.31
CA MET A 25 5.67 -4.25 21.46
C MET A 25 7.12 -4.20 21.94
N GLU A 26 7.94 -3.29 21.40
CA GLU A 26 9.34 -3.08 21.79
C GLU A 26 9.47 -2.52 23.21
N ALA A 27 8.51 -1.70 23.65
CA ALA A 27 8.48 -1.17 25.01
C ALA A 27 8.27 -2.26 26.09
N GLY A 28 7.89 -3.49 25.71
CA GLY A 28 7.84 -4.66 26.60
C GLY A 28 6.80 -4.56 27.73
N ARG A 29 5.83 -3.65 27.59
CA ARG A 29 4.83 -3.30 28.60
C ARG A 29 3.44 -3.87 28.31
N LEU A 30 3.29 -4.59 27.21
CA LEU A 30 2.06 -5.27 26.82
C LEU A 30 1.88 -6.56 27.62
N SER A 31 0.64 -6.87 28.00
CA SER A 31 0.29 -8.21 28.48
C SER A 31 0.42 -9.23 27.34
N LEU A 32 0.36 -10.53 27.65
CA LEU A 32 0.35 -11.57 26.63
C LEU A 32 -0.84 -11.43 25.67
N GLU A 33 -2.02 -11.14 26.22
CA GLU A 33 -3.26 -10.97 25.45
C GLU A 33 -3.16 -9.74 24.52
N ASP A 34 -2.63 -8.62 25.04
CA ASP A 34 -2.42 -7.41 24.25
C ASP A 34 -1.34 -7.62 23.18
N SER A 35 -0.29 -8.38 23.49
CA SER A 35 0.77 -8.72 22.52
C SER A 35 0.22 -9.55 21.36
N LEU A 36 -0.69 -10.48 21.63
CA LEU A 36 -1.37 -11.26 20.60
C LEU A 36 -2.31 -10.41 19.75
N ALA A 37 -3.02 -9.46 20.37
CA ALA A 37 -3.88 -8.51 19.67
C ALA A 37 -3.06 -7.57 18.77
N ALA A 38 -1.99 -6.99 19.32
CA ALA A 38 -1.03 -6.15 18.61
C ALA A 38 -0.44 -6.86 17.39
N TYR A 39 0.00 -8.11 17.55
CA TYR A 39 0.52 -8.93 16.46
C TYR A 39 -0.51 -9.15 15.33
N LYS A 40 -1.75 -9.54 15.69
CA LYS A 40 -2.82 -9.75 14.70
C LYS A 40 -3.10 -8.46 13.92
N ARG A 41 -3.23 -7.35 14.63
CA ARG A 41 -3.47 -6.05 14.02
C ARG A 41 -2.32 -5.63 13.11
N GLY A 42 -1.07 -5.80 13.56
CA GLY A 42 0.11 -5.53 12.76
C GLY A 42 0.16 -6.37 11.46
N ALA A 43 -0.23 -7.65 11.53
CA ALA A 43 -0.29 -8.51 10.35
C ALA A 43 -1.37 -8.08 9.33
N GLU A 44 -2.52 -7.61 9.80
CA GLU A 44 -3.57 -7.03 8.95
C GLU A 44 -3.09 -5.76 8.25
N LEU A 45 -2.47 -4.85 9.01
CA LEU A 45 -1.91 -3.60 8.48
C LEU A 45 -0.82 -3.86 7.45
N LEU A 46 0.08 -4.82 7.72
CA LEU A 46 1.13 -5.21 6.79
C LEU A 46 0.56 -5.73 5.46
N THR A 47 -0.49 -6.56 5.53
CA THR A 47 -1.19 -7.05 4.33
C THR A 47 -1.78 -5.89 3.52
N LEU A 48 -2.41 -4.94 4.19
CA LEU A 48 -3.00 -3.77 3.54
C LEU A 48 -1.93 -2.86 2.91
N CYS A 49 -0.82 -2.60 3.60
CA CYS A 49 0.28 -1.81 3.07
C CYS A 49 0.87 -2.47 1.81
N ARG A 50 1.10 -3.78 1.83
CA ARG A 50 1.60 -4.53 0.67
C ARG A 50 0.66 -4.42 -0.53
N ALA A 51 -0.64 -4.62 -0.31
CA ALA A 51 -1.64 -4.51 -1.38
C ALA A 51 -1.66 -3.11 -2.02
N LYS A 52 -1.53 -2.04 -1.22
CA LYS A 52 -1.45 -0.68 -1.75
C LYS A 52 -0.18 -0.41 -2.55
N LEU A 53 0.95 -0.95 -2.11
CA LEU A 53 2.22 -0.84 -2.86
C LEU A 53 2.17 -1.61 -4.17
N GLU A 54 1.56 -2.79 -4.18
CA GLU A 54 1.38 -3.60 -5.40
C GLU A 54 0.49 -2.88 -6.42
N ASP A 55 -0.64 -2.31 -5.97
CA ASP A 55 -1.51 -1.49 -6.82
C ASP A 55 -0.77 -0.27 -7.39
N ALA A 56 -0.03 0.46 -6.57
CA ALA A 56 0.79 1.58 -7.02
C ALA A 56 1.85 1.15 -8.06
N GLN A 57 2.53 0.02 -7.82
CA GLN A 57 3.52 -0.53 -8.75
C GLN A 57 2.88 -0.93 -10.09
N GLN A 58 1.69 -1.54 -10.05
CA GLN A 58 0.95 -1.89 -11.25
C GLN A 58 0.56 -0.65 -12.05
N GLN A 59 0.09 0.41 -11.38
CA GLN A 59 -0.27 1.67 -12.04
C GLN A 59 0.95 2.32 -12.72
N VAL A 60 2.10 2.35 -12.06
CA VAL A 60 3.36 2.83 -12.65
C VAL A 60 3.74 2.01 -13.88
N SER A 61 3.70 0.68 -13.78
CA SER A 61 4.00 -0.22 -14.91
C SER A 61 3.08 0.01 -16.11
N VAL A 62 1.78 0.24 -15.88
CA VAL A 62 0.83 0.55 -16.97
C VAL A 62 1.17 1.88 -17.63
N LEU A 63 1.52 2.91 -16.85
CA LEU A 63 1.90 4.22 -17.39
C LEU A 63 3.19 4.14 -18.23
N GLU A 64 4.22 3.45 -17.73
CA GLU A 64 5.47 3.24 -18.46
C GLU A 64 5.25 2.46 -19.76
N ASN A 65 4.45 1.39 -19.72
CA ASN A 65 4.13 0.58 -20.90
C ASN A 65 3.19 1.28 -21.90
N GLY A 66 2.29 2.14 -21.41
CA GLY A 66 1.41 2.97 -22.23
C GLY A 66 2.21 4.03 -23.00
N VAL A 67 3.12 4.74 -22.31
CA VAL A 67 4.06 5.71 -22.91
C VAL A 67 5.00 5.03 -23.92
N LEU A 68 5.45 3.80 -23.65
CA LEU A 68 6.33 3.05 -24.55
C LEU A 68 5.63 2.61 -25.85
N LYS A 69 4.33 2.28 -25.77
CA LYS A 69 3.51 1.98 -26.96
C LYS A 69 3.31 3.20 -27.85
N ASP A 70 3.11 4.38 -27.25
CA ASP A 70 2.91 5.62 -28.00
C ASP A 70 4.21 6.11 -28.67
N PHE A 71 5.39 5.80 -28.12
CA PHE A 71 6.67 6.17 -28.72
C PHE A 71 7.12 5.25 -29.88
N SER A 72 6.65 4.00 -29.92
CA SER A 72 7.04 3.04 -30.97
C SER A 72 6.13 3.06 -32.22
N ALA A 73 5.01 3.79 -32.19
CA ALA A 73 4.06 3.88 -33.29
C ALA A 73 4.31 5.08 -34.25
N GLY A 74 5.40 5.82 -34.08
CA GLY A 74 5.77 6.99 -34.90
C GLY A 74 6.93 6.79 -35.87
N GLY A 75 7.44 5.56 -36.02
CA GLY A 75 8.62 5.24 -36.83
C GLY A 75 8.29 4.71 -38.23
N GLU A 76 7.38 5.33 -38.98
CA GLU A 76 7.25 5.10 -40.43
C GLU A 76 7.39 6.42 -41.20
N ALA A 77 8.54 6.64 -41.85
CA ALA A 77 8.67 7.24 -43.19
C ALA A 77 10.14 7.46 -43.60
N GLY A 78 10.53 6.88 -44.73
CA GLY A 78 11.77 7.19 -45.46
C GLY A 78 12.30 5.98 -46.22
N GLN A 79 11.61 5.50 -47.27
CA GLN A 79 11.97 5.75 -48.67
C GLN A 79 13.48 5.58 -48.98
N ASN A 80 13.89 4.38 -49.41
CA ASN A 80 14.48 4.09 -50.73
C ASN A 80 14.90 2.61 -50.78
#